data_AF-A0A2I0P7G5-F1
#
_entry.id   AF-A0A2I0P7G5-F1
#
_cell.length_a   1.000
_cell.length_b   1.000
_cell.length_c   1.000
_cell.angle_alpha   90.00
_cell.angle_beta   90.00
_cell.angle_gamma   90.00
#
_symmetry.space_group_name_H-M   'P 1'
#
loop_
_entity.id
_entity.type
_entity.pdbx_description
1 polymer ?
#
loop_
_entity_poly.entity_id
_entity_poly.type
_entity_poly.pdbx_seq_one_letter_code
_entity_poly.pdbx_strand_id
1 'polypeptide(L)'
;MAMEVRTMKTYLFLKTGILLVMLLVIGTVIAPVTAGEVTKQLSLPYYEQETTYYCGPAVAQMWIDFHNGYVSQDTLWNCIQNNNIELWYTDPYGLAACVSNYLNNFVAEDRRWSYFNTANIAMAMDIADLDIPSPALIYSGDHWVLVKGASYEDYYGSVYAVYGFWVHDPWEDDINHYYSTDDWSNVFTPVDVDGSYWDGYWTHVRGYWSTDAACTAPQDTTPTFGEITIGDTDATRPAVWSETLVRPTPTTGVDRETYYGQMTEYYEAVAKNVTLMADEEDDIPLTEDTDLAAFARQEMNRIKIFQKELEGTTPGEPVFVHSLDDKWHDYYLIPFERDGYITVVTQVSIKGDVADFSSAFTPTPKTQNVVRPTLKEARTVLAEGGYDDTMPARLVWKPCEQTLSSAVPMWEFTGDDGDTVYVGYIPWKDQVEIYEKLTRKKIPG
;
A
#
# COMPACT_ATOMS: atom_id res chain seq x y z
N MET A 1 -32.82 72.87 50.13
CA MET A 1 -32.71 71.40 50.29
C MET A 1 -31.94 70.88 49.10
N ALA A 2 -30.61 70.91 49.10
CA ALA A 2 -29.65 70.11 49.87
C ALA A 2 -29.60 68.65 49.41
N MET A 3 -28.60 68.32 48.60
CA MET A 3 -27.72 67.13 48.65
C MET A 3 -27.00 67.06 47.29
N GLU A 4 -25.70 67.34 47.21
CA GLU A 4 -24.52 66.63 47.72
C GLU A 4 -23.79 66.05 46.51
N VAL A 5 -22.72 66.75 46.12
CA VAL A 5 -21.71 66.27 45.19
C VAL A 5 -20.84 65.28 45.97
N ARG A 6 -20.76 64.02 45.51
CA ARG A 6 -19.77 63.06 46.00
C ARG A 6 -19.01 62.40 44.85
N THR A 7 -17.72 62.63 44.90
CA THR A 7 -16.60 62.05 44.18
C THR A 7 -16.47 60.53 44.43
N MET A 8 -16.14 59.74 43.40
CA MET A 8 -15.41 58.46 43.53
C MET A 8 -14.67 58.21 42.20
N LYS A 9 -13.37 58.54 42.12
CA LYS A 9 -12.20 57.67 42.38
C LYS A 9 -12.07 56.47 41.44
N THR A 10 -11.22 56.71 40.44
CA THR A 10 -10.24 55.82 39.79
C THR A 10 -9.79 54.64 40.65
N TYR A 11 -10.06 53.41 40.18
CA TYR A 11 -9.40 52.13 40.42
C TYR A 11 -10.07 51.17 39.40
N LEU A 12 -9.43 50.35 38.57
CA LEU A 12 -8.09 49.82 38.57
C LEU A 12 -7.87 49.21 37.17
N PHE A 13 -6.88 49.73 36.46
CA PHE A 13 -6.22 49.12 35.30
C PHE A 13 -5.62 47.77 35.72
N LEU A 14 -6.32 46.64 35.56
CA LEU A 14 -5.69 45.30 35.67
C LEU A 14 -6.57 44.12 35.19
N LYS A 15 -7.23 44.19 34.03
CA LYS A 15 -7.98 43.01 33.51
C LYS A 15 -7.95 42.79 31.99
N THR A 16 -6.96 43.33 31.28
CA THR A 16 -6.80 43.12 29.83
C THR A 16 -5.45 42.49 29.44
N GLY A 17 -4.63 42.11 30.42
CA GLY A 17 -3.27 41.57 30.19
C GLY A 17 -3.08 40.06 30.43
N ILE A 18 -4.14 39.28 30.65
CA ILE A 18 -4.06 37.82 30.87
C ILE A 18 -5.00 37.06 29.91
N LEU A 19 -5.32 37.64 28.75
CA LEU A 19 -6.07 36.95 27.69
C LEU A 19 -5.27 36.77 26.39
N LEU A 20 -4.04 37.29 26.33
CA LEU A 20 -3.21 37.25 25.11
C LEU A 20 -2.04 36.24 25.18
N VAL A 21 -1.92 35.45 26.25
CA VAL A 21 -0.89 34.42 26.41
C VAL A 21 -1.47 32.99 26.32
N MET A 22 -2.80 32.84 26.19
CA MET A 22 -3.46 31.54 25.97
C MET A 22 -3.75 31.21 24.49
N LEU A 23 -3.22 31.99 23.54
CA LEU A 23 -3.46 31.83 22.09
C LEU A 23 -2.21 31.45 21.29
N LEU A 24 -1.21 30.87 21.96
CA LEU A 24 0.06 30.43 21.36
C LEU A 24 0.49 29.05 21.86
N VAL A 25 -0.49 28.16 22.10
CA VAL A 25 -0.24 26.72 21.98
C VAL A 25 -0.60 26.39 20.54
N ILE A 26 0.40 26.47 19.67
CA ILE A 26 0.34 25.85 18.34
C ILE A 26 0.28 24.35 18.61
N GLY A 27 -0.93 23.84 18.83
CA GLY A 27 -1.21 22.43 18.70
C GLY A 27 -0.93 22.10 17.25
N THR A 28 0.19 21.44 16.99
CA THR A 28 0.33 20.63 15.78
C THR A 28 -0.85 19.67 15.79
N VAL A 29 -1.87 19.97 14.98
CA VAL A 29 -2.89 19.01 14.62
C VAL A 29 -2.13 17.93 13.86
N ILE A 30 -1.70 16.89 14.58
CA ILE A 30 -1.22 15.67 13.94
C ILE A 30 -2.50 15.05 13.39
N ALA A 31 -2.83 15.36 12.14
CA ALA A 31 -3.88 14.65 11.43
C ALA A 31 -3.50 13.16 11.50
N PRO A 32 -4.37 12.27 12.00
CA PRO A 32 -4.10 10.85 11.91
C PRO A 32 -3.95 10.52 10.42
N VAL A 33 -2.77 10.05 10.03
CA VAL A 33 -2.52 9.52 8.69
C VAL A 33 -3.26 8.19 8.64
N THR A 34 -4.47 8.19 8.11
CA THR A 34 -5.22 6.97 7.86
C THR A 34 -4.67 6.32 6.61
N ALA A 35 -4.36 5.02 6.67
CA ALA A 35 -4.17 4.23 5.47
C ALA A 35 -5.41 4.40 4.58
N GLY A 36 -5.18 4.83 3.34
CA GLY A 36 -6.25 5.16 2.41
C GLY A 36 -5.93 4.62 1.04
N GLU A 37 -6.94 4.11 0.36
CA GLU A 37 -6.83 3.80 -1.07
C GLU A 37 -6.55 5.11 -1.83
N VAL A 38 -5.40 5.14 -2.49
CA VAL A 38 -4.95 6.21 -3.38
C VAL A 38 -4.99 5.69 -4.80
N THR A 39 -5.48 6.53 -5.72
CA THR A 39 -5.41 6.26 -7.16
C THR A 39 -4.50 7.28 -7.81
N LYS A 40 -3.57 6.80 -8.64
CA LYS A 40 -2.72 7.66 -9.48
C LYS A 40 -2.73 7.16 -10.91
N GLN A 41 -2.98 8.06 -11.85
CA GLN A 41 -2.94 7.76 -13.28
C GLN A 41 -2.16 8.84 -14.01
N LEU A 42 -1.22 8.41 -14.86
CA LEU A 42 -0.46 9.28 -15.73
C LEU A 42 -1.25 9.55 -17.02
N SER A 43 -1.15 10.77 -17.51
CA SER A 43 -1.78 11.18 -18.77
C SER A 43 -0.82 10.89 -19.94
N LEU A 44 -0.82 9.64 -20.40
CA LEU A 44 0.05 9.18 -21.49
C LEU A 44 -0.68 9.24 -22.85
N PRO A 45 0.05 9.45 -23.96
CA PRO A 45 -0.50 9.18 -25.29
C PRO A 45 -0.76 7.67 -25.46
N TYR A 46 -1.78 7.33 -26.27
CA TYR A 46 -2.08 5.95 -26.65
C TYR A 46 -1.67 5.72 -28.11
N TYR A 47 -1.04 4.58 -28.38
CA TYR A 47 -0.71 4.12 -29.72
C TYR A 47 -1.01 2.61 -29.84
N GLU A 48 -1.87 2.26 -30.78
CA GLU A 48 -2.13 0.87 -31.18
C GLU A 48 -0.89 0.29 -31.88
N GLN A 49 -0.64 -1.01 -31.78
CA GLN A 49 0.45 -1.64 -32.54
C GLN A 49 0.18 -1.61 -34.06
N GLU A 50 1.19 -1.23 -34.85
CA GLU A 50 1.05 -1.13 -36.32
C GLU A 50 1.11 -2.50 -37.03
N THR A 51 1.62 -3.53 -36.34
CA THR A 51 1.65 -4.93 -36.80
C THR A 51 1.57 -5.90 -35.62
N THR A 52 1.29 -7.17 -35.90
CA THR A 52 0.96 -8.20 -34.89
C THR A 52 2.06 -8.50 -33.88
N TYR A 53 3.28 -8.03 -34.11
CA TYR A 53 4.46 -8.25 -33.26
C TYR A 53 5.06 -6.94 -32.73
N TYR A 54 4.31 -5.83 -32.83
CA TYR A 54 4.75 -4.49 -32.43
C TYR A 54 4.24 -4.04 -31.06
N CYS A 55 3.77 -4.95 -30.21
CA CYS A 55 3.39 -4.60 -28.84
C CYS A 55 4.54 -3.90 -28.08
N GLY A 56 5.76 -4.42 -28.17
CA GLY A 56 6.96 -3.79 -27.61
C GLY A 56 7.26 -2.39 -28.18
N PRO A 57 7.40 -2.23 -29.51
CA PRO A 57 7.53 -0.92 -30.16
C PRO A 57 6.43 0.08 -29.82
N ALA A 58 5.16 -0.34 -29.75
CA ALA A 58 4.03 0.52 -29.39
C ALA A 58 4.12 0.99 -27.93
N VAL A 59 4.48 0.09 -27.01
CA VAL A 59 4.73 0.43 -25.61
C VAL A 59 5.92 1.38 -25.47
N ALA A 60 7.02 1.13 -26.19
CA ALA A 60 8.17 2.06 -26.24
C ALA A 60 7.75 3.43 -26.78
N GLN A 61 6.92 3.48 -27.82
CA GLN A 61 6.43 4.71 -28.43
C GLN A 61 5.60 5.53 -27.43
N MET A 62 4.65 4.91 -26.75
CA MET A 62 3.84 5.56 -25.72
C MET A 62 4.71 6.12 -24.57
N TRP A 63 5.69 5.34 -24.12
CA TRP A 63 6.58 5.77 -23.04
C TRP A 63 7.54 6.90 -23.46
N ILE A 64 8.15 6.80 -24.64
CA ILE A 64 9.05 7.83 -25.15
C ILE A 64 8.29 9.12 -25.44
N ASP A 65 7.10 9.05 -26.06
CA ASP A 65 6.31 10.24 -26.40
C ASP A 65 5.82 10.99 -25.15
N PHE A 66 5.54 10.27 -24.06
CA PHE A 66 5.26 10.87 -22.76
C PHE A 66 6.39 11.79 -22.25
N HIS A 67 7.65 11.52 -22.63
CA HIS A 67 8.81 12.25 -22.11
C HIS A 67 9.55 13.13 -23.12
N ASN A 68 9.67 12.70 -24.38
CA ASN A 68 10.58 13.31 -25.36
C ASN A 68 9.99 13.36 -26.79
N GLY A 69 8.69 13.14 -26.94
CA GLY A 69 7.99 13.24 -28.21
C GLY A 69 8.00 11.98 -29.07
N TYR A 70 7.31 12.06 -30.20
CA TYR A 70 6.99 10.93 -31.06
C TYR A 70 8.20 10.30 -31.78
N VAL A 71 8.29 8.97 -31.74
CA VAL A 71 9.18 8.12 -32.54
C VAL A 71 8.35 7.00 -33.18
N SER A 72 8.57 6.64 -34.44
CA SER A 72 7.77 5.61 -35.12
C SER A 72 8.06 4.19 -34.62
N GLN A 73 7.06 3.30 -34.65
CA GLN A 73 7.22 1.91 -34.23
C GLN A 73 8.24 1.15 -35.09
N ASP A 74 8.31 1.40 -36.41
CA ASP A 74 9.36 0.85 -37.27
C ASP A 74 10.78 1.20 -36.80
N THR A 75 10.97 2.44 -36.33
CA THR A 75 12.27 2.91 -35.85
C THR A 75 12.61 2.25 -34.50
N LEU A 76 11.62 2.16 -33.61
CA LEU A 76 11.77 1.53 -32.31
C LEU A 76 11.97 0.02 -32.43
N TRP A 77 11.30 -0.63 -33.37
CA TRP A 77 11.49 -2.03 -33.72
C TRP A 77 12.95 -2.33 -34.07
N ASN A 78 13.54 -1.56 -35.00
CA ASN A 78 14.93 -1.76 -35.39
C ASN A 78 15.89 -1.55 -34.19
N CYS A 79 15.59 -0.57 -33.34
CA CYS A 79 16.36 -0.31 -32.13
C CYS A 79 16.27 -1.46 -31.11
N ILE A 80 15.07 -1.98 -30.86
CA ILE A 80 14.83 -3.16 -30.00
C ILE A 80 15.56 -4.38 -30.56
N GLN A 81 15.37 -4.70 -31.85
CA GLN A 81 15.99 -5.85 -32.50
C GLN A 81 17.53 -5.81 -32.46
N ASN A 82 18.13 -4.62 -32.51
CA ASN A 82 19.58 -4.45 -32.39
C ASN A 82 20.11 -4.64 -30.96
N ASN A 83 19.24 -4.61 -29.95
CA ASN A 83 19.61 -4.73 -28.53
C ASN A 83 19.10 -6.02 -27.88
N ASN A 84 18.11 -6.70 -28.45
CA ASN A 84 17.64 -7.99 -27.97
C ASN A 84 18.83 -8.94 -27.74
N ILE A 85 18.80 -9.62 -26.60
CA ILE A 85 19.76 -10.66 -26.22
C ILE A 85 19.19 -12.06 -26.41
N GLU A 86 17.88 -12.19 -26.61
CA GLU A 86 17.17 -13.42 -26.94
C GLU A 86 16.43 -13.32 -28.27
N LEU A 87 16.05 -14.47 -28.84
CA LEU A 87 15.37 -14.55 -30.15
C LEU A 87 13.88 -14.22 -30.06
N TRP A 88 13.54 -13.10 -29.44
CA TRP A 88 12.17 -12.61 -29.26
C TRP A 88 11.89 -11.44 -30.21
N TYR A 89 10.61 -11.14 -30.42
CA TYR A 89 10.23 -9.90 -31.11
C TYR A 89 10.55 -8.65 -30.26
N THR A 90 10.36 -8.72 -28.95
CA THR A 90 10.83 -7.70 -28.02
C THR A 90 11.13 -8.39 -26.70
N ASP A 91 12.41 -8.64 -26.43
CA ASP A 91 12.78 -9.08 -25.08
C ASP A 91 12.87 -7.87 -24.12
N PRO A 92 12.73 -8.10 -22.80
CA PRO A 92 12.75 -7.03 -21.82
C PRO A 92 13.99 -6.13 -21.88
N TYR A 93 15.16 -6.72 -22.13
CA TYR A 93 16.41 -5.95 -22.24
C TYR A 93 16.42 -5.05 -23.48
N GLY A 94 15.99 -5.57 -24.64
CA GLY A 94 15.90 -4.81 -25.88
C GLY A 94 14.93 -3.63 -25.78
N LEU A 95 13.80 -3.82 -25.08
CA LEU A 95 12.87 -2.72 -24.76
C LEU A 95 13.54 -1.66 -23.88
N ALA A 96 14.15 -2.07 -22.76
CA ALA A 96 14.80 -1.18 -21.80
C ALA A 96 15.96 -0.40 -22.44
N ALA A 97 16.85 -1.08 -23.16
CA ALA A 97 17.96 -0.48 -23.88
C ALA A 97 17.46 0.53 -24.93
N CYS A 98 16.38 0.21 -25.64
CA CYS A 98 15.84 1.11 -26.63
C CYS A 98 15.24 2.38 -26.02
N VAL A 99 14.44 2.26 -24.95
CA VAL A 99 13.87 3.42 -24.25
C VAL A 99 14.98 4.33 -23.71
N SER A 100 16.01 3.76 -23.08
CA SER A 100 17.17 4.50 -22.57
C SER A 100 17.91 5.26 -23.69
N ASN A 101 18.00 4.68 -24.89
CA ASN A 101 18.66 5.31 -26.03
C ASN A 101 17.91 6.55 -26.55
N TYR A 102 16.59 6.63 -26.39
CA TYR A 102 15.77 7.76 -26.86
C TYR A 102 15.48 8.82 -25.80
N LEU A 103 15.69 8.50 -24.53
CA LEU A 103 15.45 9.40 -23.41
C LEU A 103 16.78 9.83 -22.76
N ASN A 104 17.20 11.06 -23.03
CA ASN A 104 18.46 11.60 -22.48
C ASN A 104 18.44 11.60 -20.95
N ASN A 105 19.50 11.05 -20.34
CA ASN A 105 19.63 10.89 -18.88
C ASN A 105 18.51 10.03 -18.25
N PHE A 106 17.87 9.17 -19.04
CA PHE A 106 16.95 8.17 -18.53
C PHE A 106 17.61 6.80 -18.59
N VAL A 107 17.44 6.04 -17.52
CA VAL A 107 17.87 4.65 -17.43
C VAL A 107 16.60 3.82 -17.32
N ALA A 108 16.45 2.88 -18.24
CA ALA A 108 15.45 1.84 -18.17
C ALA A 108 16.13 0.48 -17.97
N GLU A 109 15.55 -0.37 -17.14
CA GLU A 109 16.10 -1.65 -16.73
C GLU A 109 15.02 -2.72 -16.81
N ASP A 110 15.37 -3.88 -17.38
CA ASP A 110 14.54 -5.06 -17.30
C ASP A 110 14.61 -5.65 -15.88
N ARG A 111 13.47 -5.68 -15.19
CA ARG A 111 13.39 -6.19 -13.81
C ARG A 111 12.67 -7.52 -13.78
N ARG A 112 13.29 -8.47 -13.08
CA ARG A 112 12.77 -9.81 -12.81
C ARG A 112 12.40 -9.90 -11.35
N TRP A 113 11.16 -10.30 -11.07
CA TRP A 113 10.67 -10.44 -9.71
C TRP A 113 10.25 -11.86 -9.47
N SER A 114 10.71 -12.43 -8.35
CA SER A 114 10.35 -13.80 -7.96
C SER A 114 8.91 -13.94 -7.45
N TYR A 115 8.22 -12.82 -7.19
CA TYR A 115 6.88 -12.84 -6.62
C TYR A 115 6.00 -11.74 -7.22
N PHE A 116 4.76 -12.10 -7.56
CA PHE A 116 3.73 -11.23 -8.10
C PHE A 116 3.54 -9.92 -7.28
N ASN A 117 3.41 -10.04 -5.96
CA ASN A 117 3.19 -8.88 -5.09
C ASN A 117 4.36 -7.88 -5.12
N THR A 118 5.60 -8.37 -5.21
CA THR A 118 6.78 -7.48 -5.33
C THR A 118 6.73 -6.69 -6.62
N ALA A 119 6.46 -7.37 -7.74
CA ALA A 119 6.38 -6.74 -9.05
C ALA A 119 5.29 -5.66 -9.07
N ASN A 120 4.13 -5.95 -8.48
CA ASN A 120 3.04 -4.99 -8.40
C ASN A 120 3.38 -3.78 -7.54
N ILE A 121 3.96 -3.99 -6.35
CA ILE A 121 4.39 -2.88 -5.48
C ILE A 121 5.42 -2.00 -6.20
N ALA A 122 6.40 -2.62 -6.88
CA ALA A 122 7.42 -1.90 -7.64
C ALA A 122 6.82 -1.05 -8.77
N MET A 123 5.92 -1.63 -9.59
CA MET A 123 5.22 -0.90 -10.64
C MET A 123 4.36 0.25 -10.10
N ALA A 124 3.61 0.02 -9.01
CA ALA A 124 2.80 1.04 -8.38
C ALA A 124 3.66 2.19 -7.84
N MET A 125 4.86 1.91 -7.35
CA MET A 125 5.81 2.91 -6.86
C MET A 125 6.48 3.70 -7.97
N ASP A 126 6.84 3.06 -9.09
CA ASP A 126 7.34 3.79 -10.26
C ASP A 126 6.33 4.87 -10.72
N ILE A 127 5.04 4.55 -10.62
CA ILE A 127 3.96 5.50 -10.89
C ILE A 127 3.82 6.51 -9.74
N ALA A 128 3.68 6.05 -8.50
CA ALA A 128 3.38 6.86 -7.32
C ALA A 128 4.48 7.86 -6.99
N ASP A 129 5.72 7.42 -6.99
CA ASP A 129 6.87 8.18 -6.52
C ASP A 129 7.62 8.89 -7.66
N LEU A 130 7.64 8.30 -8.86
CA LEU A 130 8.52 8.77 -9.95
C LEU A 130 7.78 9.43 -11.11
N ASP A 131 6.45 9.30 -11.16
CA ASP A 131 5.65 9.70 -12.33
C ASP A 131 6.12 8.99 -13.62
N ILE A 132 6.55 7.73 -13.50
CA ILE A 132 7.07 6.92 -14.60
C ILE A 132 6.12 5.74 -14.85
N PRO A 133 5.61 5.56 -16.09
CA PRO A 133 4.84 4.38 -16.43
C PRO A 133 5.76 3.17 -16.57
N SER A 134 5.20 1.97 -16.44
CA SER A 134 5.96 0.73 -16.42
C SER A 134 5.46 -0.26 -17.47
N PRO A 135 6.22 -0.56 -18.53
CA PRO A 135 5.93 -1.68 -19.41
C PRO A 135 5.89 -2.99 -18.63
N ALA A 136 4.81 -3.74 -18.72
CA ALA A 136 4.68 -5.06 -18.12
C ALA A 136 4.52 -6.12 -19.20
N LEU A 137 5.18 -7.25 -19.00
CA LEU A 137 5.10 -8.39 -19.88
C LEU A 137 4.05 -9.36 -19.34
N ILE A 138 2.97 -9.58 -20.09
CA ILE A 138 1.80 -10.37 -19.69
C ILE A 138 1.69 -11.64 -20.56
N TYR A 139 0.73 -12.50 -20.22
CA TYR A 139 0.44 -13.78 -20.89
C TYR A 139 1.68 -14.67 -21.01
N SER A 140 2.38 -14.82 -19.89
CA SER A 140 3.57 -15.66 -19.75
C SER A 140 4.71 -15.30 -20.70
N GLY A 141 4.82 -14.03 -21.08
CA GLY A 141 5.91 -13.55 -21.93
C GLY A 141 5.50 -13.15 -23.35
N ASP A 142 4.24 -13.30 -23.71
CA ASP A 142 3.79 -13.17 -25.10
C ASP A 142 3.45 -11.73 -25.51
N HIS A 143 3.10 -10.86 -24.55
CA HIS A 143 2.56 -9.53 -24.87
C HIS A 143 3.01 -8.42 -23.94
N TRP A 144 3.24 -7.23 -24.50
CA TRP A 144 3.63 -6.02 -23.76
C TRP A 144 2.46 -5.06 -23.62
N VAL A 145 2.23 -4.59 -22.39
CA VAL A 145 1.30 -3.50 -22.07
C VAL A 145 2.02 -2.38 -21.33
N LEU A 146 1.51 -1.15 -21.38
CA LEU A 146 2.06 -0.04 -20.61
C LEU A 146 1.20 0.25 -19.39
N VAL A 147 1.71 -0.06 -18.20
CA VAL A 147 1.04 0.27 -16.94
C VAL A 147 1.20 1.77 -16.68
N LYS A 148 0.07 2.49 -16.68
CA LYS A 148 0.01 3.95 -16.59
C LYS A 148 -0.60 4.49 -15.32
N GLY A 149 -1.20 3.63 -14.50
CA GLY A 149 -1.80 4.03 -13.25
C GLY A 149 -1.93 2.87 -12.28
N ALA A 150 -2.03 3.18 -10.98
CA ALA A 150 -2.19 2.20 -9.92
C ALA A 150 -3.23 2.67 -8.90
N SER A 151 -4.04 1.72 -8.41
CA SER A 151 -4.85 1.86 -7.19
C SER A 151 -4.14 1.11 -6.08
N TYR A 152 -3.85 1.77 -4.96
CA TYR A 152 -3.00 1.22 -3.92
C TYR A 152 -3.33 1.77 -2.54
N GLU A 153 -2.92 1.08 -1.49
CA GLU A 153 -2.96 1.56 -0.12
C GLU A 153 -1.70 2.37 0.19
N ASP A 154 -1.85 3.64 0.54
CA ASP A 154 -0.73 4.43 1.05
C ASP A 154 -0.61 4.25 2.57
N TYR A 155 0.59 3.86 3.01
CA TYR A 155 0.95 3.82 4.41
C TYR A 155 2.27 4.58 4.63
N TYR A 156 2.17 5.77 5.24
CA TYR A 156 3.29 6.69 5.45
C TYR A 156 4.04 7.07 4.15
N GLY A 157 3.30 7.37 3.08
CA GLY A 157 3.90 7.78 1.80
C GLY A 157 4.55 6.62 1.04
N SER A 158 4.23 5.38 1.39
CA SER A 158 4.72 4.17 0.73
C SER A 158 3.55 3.30 0.31
N VAL A 159 3.63 2.74 -0.90
CA VAL A 159 2.69 1.71 -1.37
C VAL A 159 2.79 0.48 -0.48
N TYR A 160 1.71 0.14 0.21
CA TYR A 160 1.61 -1.01 1.10
C TYR A 160 0.93 -2.21 0.43
N ALA A 161 -0.18 -1.96 -0.24
CA ALA A 161 -0.94 -2.96 -1.00
C ALA A 161 -1.35 -2.37 -2.35
N VAL A 162 -1.52 -3.21 -3.37
CA VAL A 162 -1.98 -2.80 -4.70
C VAL A 162 -3.33 -3.46 -4.98
N TYR A 163 -4.31 -2.66 -5.37
CA TYR A 163 -5.69 -3.07 -5.67
C TYR A 163 -5.98 -3.18 -7.17
N GLY A 164 -5.11 -2.63 -8.01
CA GLY A 164 -5.15 -2.82 -9.45
C GLY A 164 -4.38 -1.77 -10.23
N PHE A 165 -4.45 -1.89 -11.56
CA PHE A 165 -3.70 -1.08 -12.50
C PHE A 165 -4.55 -0.60 -13.66
N TRP A 166 -4.26 0.62 -14.11
CA TRP A 166 -4.69 1.10 -15.43
C TRP A 166 -3.59 0.84 -16.44
N VAL A 167 -3.94 0.25 -17.57
CA VAL A 167 -3.01 -0.09 -18.64
C VAL A 167 -3.44 0.51 -19.97
N HIS A 168 -2.47 0.76 -20.84
CA HIS A 168 -2.69 0.85 -22.27
C HIS A 168 -2.25 -0.47 -22.90
N ASP A 169 -3.19 -1.17 -23.52
CA ASP A 169 -2.93 -2.39 -24.28
C ASP A 169 -2.84 -2.06 -25.79
N PRO A 170 -1.69 -2.29 -26.45
CA PRO A 170 -1.55 -2.08 -27.89
C PRO A 170 -2.39 -3.02 -28.79
N TRP A 171 -2.98 -4.10 -28.25
CA TRP A 171 -3.88 -5.02 -28.96
C TRP A 171 -5.33 -4.58 -28.97
N GLU A 172 -5.73 -3.75 -28.02
CA GLU A 172 -7.13 -3.38 -27.82
C GLU A 172 -7.33 -1.89 -28.05
N ASP A 173 -8.46 -1.50 -28.65
CA ASP A 173 -8.93 -0.11 -28.72
C ASP A 173 -9.35 0.46 -27.32
N ASP A 174 -8.89 -0.16 -26.23
CA ASP A 174 -9.17 0.27 -24.85
C ASP A 174 -7.99 1.08 -24.30
N ILE A 175 -8.13 2.40 -24.45
CA ILE A 175 -7.13 3.38 -24.05
C ILE A 175 -7.01 3.57 -22.53
N ASN A 176 -7.86 2.94 -21.70
CA ASN A 176 -7.78 3.07 -20.24
C ASN A 176 -8.28 1.80 -19.51
N HIS A 177 -7.89 0.63 -20.00
CA HIS A 177 -8.31 -0.61 -19.38
C HIS A 177 -7.86 -0.70 -17.91
N TYR A 178 -8.79 -1.02 -17.00
CA TYR A 178 -8.47 -1.26 -15.59
C TYR A 178 -8.53 -2.74 -15.26
N TYR A 179 -7.42 -3.27 -14.74
CA TYR A 179 -7.37 -4.57 -14.10
C TYR A 179 -7.45 -4.41 -12.59
N SER A 180 -8.41 -5.07 -11.94
CA SER A 180 -8.30 -5.33 -10.51
C SER A 180 -7.09 -6.24 -10.24
N THR A 181 -6.51 -6.26 -9.03
CA THR A 181 -5.37 -7.16 -8.74
C THR A 181 -5.69 -8.63 -9.05
N ASP A 182 -6.93 -9.07 -8.83
CA ASP A 182 -7.40 -10.41 -9.20
C ASP A 182 -7.32 -10.62 -10.72
N ASP A 183 -7.91 -9.70 -11.51
CA ASP A 183 -7.90 -9.81 -12.97
C ASP A 183 -6.48 -9.69 -13.53
N TRP A 184 -5.68 -8.81 -12.92
CA TRP A 184 -4.27 -8.62 -13.23
C TRP A 184 -3.47 -9.90 -12.99
N SER A 185 -3.76 -10.66 -11.93
CA SER A 185 -3.06 -11.92 -11.65
C SER A 185 -3.28 -13.00 -12.71
N ASN A 186 -4.38 -12.92 -13.48
CA ASN A 186 -4.67 -13.86 -14.57
C ASN A 186 -3.88 -13.54 -15.85
N VAL A 187 -3.44 -12.29 -16.02
CA VAL A 187 -2.76 -11.83 -17.24
C VAL A 187 -1.27 -11.58 -16.98
N PHE A 188 -0.91 -10.97 -15.85
CA PHE A 188 0.47 -10.75 -15.44
C PHE A 188 1.02 -11.97 -14.70
N THR A 189 1.33 -12.98 -15.50
CA THR A 189 1.92 -14.25 -15.08
C THR A 189 3.44 -14.24 -15.24
N PRO A 190 4.18 -15.13 -14.56
CA PRO A 190 5.59 -15.33 -14.84
C PRO A 190 5.82 -15.68 -16.29
N VAL A 191 6.95 -15.22 -16.85
CA VAL A 191 7.41 -15.68 -18.17
C VAL A 191 7.56 -17.20 -18.15
N ASP A 192 7.05 -17.87 -19.19
CA ASP A 192 7.11 -19.33 -19.38
C ASP A 192 7.75 -19.62 -20.75
N VAL A 193 9.06 -19.40 -20.82
CA VAL A 193 9.85 -19.56 -22.05
C VAL A 193 11.12 -20.31 -21.70
N ASP A 194 11.11 -21.63 -21.95
CA ASP A 194 12.19 -22.53 -21.57
C ASP A 194 13.57 -22.03 -22.03
N GLY A 195 14.49 -21.90 -21.07
CA GLY A 195 15.85 -21.42 -21.29
C GLY A 195 16.00 -19.90 -21.40
N SER A 196 14.92 -19.13 -21.27
CA SER A 196 15.00 -17.66 -21.20
C SER A 196 15.60 -17.19 -19.87
N TYR A 197 16.32 -16.08 -19.91
CA TYR A 197 16.80 -15.35 -18.75
C TYR A 197 15.67 -14.85 -17.85
N TRP A 198 14.48 -14.61 -18.40
CA TRP A 198 13.30 -14.15 -17.66
C TRP A 198 12.37 -15.28 -17.23
N ASP A 199 12.65 -16.53 -17.60
CA ASP A 199 11.81 -17.70 -17.30
C ASP A 199 11.54 -17.87 -15.80
N GLY A 200 10.27 -18.01 -15.44
CA GLY A 200 9.80 -18.12 -14.05
C GLY A 200 9.69 -16.80 -13.28
N TYR A 201 9.88 -15.64 -13.92
CA TYR A 201 9.80 -14.34 -13.25
C TYR A 201 8.67 -13.47 -13.79
N TRP A 202 8.03 -12.72 -12.89
CA TRP A 202 7.20 -11.57 -13.25
C TRP A 202 8.12 -10.46 -13.74
N THR A 203 7.88 -9.98 -14.97
CA THR A 203 8.83 -9.10 -15.65
C THR A 203 8.18 -7.81 -16.09
N HIS A 204 8.80 -6.70 -15.72
CA HIS A 204 8.43 -5.36 -16.19
C HIS A 204 9.70 -4.53 -16.42
N VAL A 205 9.58 -3.45 -17.18
CA VAL A 205 10.67 -2.50 -17.36
C VAL A 205 10.49 -1.33 -16.40
N ARG A 206 11.50 -1.08 -15.59
CA ARG A 206 11.56 0.03 -14.66
C ARG A 206 12.32 1.19 -15.28
N GLY A 207 11.93 2.42 -15.00
CA GLY A 207 12.62 3.60 -15.49
C GLY A 207 12.95 4.61 -14.38
N TYR A 208 14.06 5.34 -14.55
CA TYR A 208 14.41 6.48 -13.71
C TYR A 208 15.38 7.45 -14.39
N TRP A 209 15.37 8.71 -13.98
CA TRP A 209 16.27 9.74 -14.50
C TRP A 209 17.63 9.72 -13.80
N SER A 210 18.74 9.45 -14.48
CA SER A 210 20.10 9.59 -13.98
C SER A 210 20.51 11.07 -13.81
N THR A 211 21.40 11.37 -12.85
CA THR A 211 21.89 12.72 -12.57
C THR A 211 23.13 13.13 -13.37
N ASP A 212 23.69 12.25 -14.19
CA ASP A 212 24.95 12.52 -14.87
C ASP A 212 24.79 13.29 -16.18
N ALA A 213 24.43 14.58 -16.07
CA ALA A 213 24.90 15.63 -16.99
C ALA A 213 24.49 17.04 -16.50
N ALA A 214 25.25 17.62 -15.55
CA ALA A 214 25.69 19.02 -15.55
C ALA A 214 26.25 19.46 -14.18
N CYS A 215 27.48 19.06 -13.86
CA CYS A 215 28.35 19.88 -12.99
C CYS A 215 29.81 19.63 -13.37
N THR A 216 30.27 20.32 -14.42
CA THR A 216 31.69 20.62 -14.59
C THR A 216 32.08 21.67 -13.57
N ALA A 217 32.60 21.22 -12.43
CA ALA A 217 33.41 22.04 -11.54
C ALA A 217 34.83 21.43 -11.43
N PRO A 218 35.88 22.25 -11.28
CA PRO A 218 37.23 21.86 -11.65
C PRO A 218 37.80 20.80 -10.71
N GLN A 219 38.52 19.83 -11.28
CA GLN A 219 39.41 18.97 -10.54
C GLN A 219 40.42 19.81 -9.75
N ASP A 220 40.39 19.74 -8.42
CA ASP A 220 41.64 19.77 -7.66
C ASP A 220 41.50 19.20 -6.25
N THR A 221 42.58 18.53 -5.84
CA THR A 221 42.94 18.00 -4.52
C THR A 221 42.38 16.65 -4.06
N THR A 222 43.30 15.68 -4.09
CA THR A 222 43.29 14.36 -3.47
C THR A 222 43.11 14.43 -1.94
N PRO A 223 42.27 13.59 -1.30
CA PRO A 223 42.37 13.34 0.13
C PRO A 223 43.14 12.05 0.42
N THR A 224 44.09 12.21 1.32
CA THR A 224 44.98 11.20 1.89
C THR A 224 44.25 10.35 2.93
N PHE A 225 44.50 9.04 2.95
CA PHE A 225 44.04 8.14 4.01
C PHE A 225 44.65 8.55 5.36
N GLY A 226 43.79 8.83 6.34
CA GLY A 226 44.15 9.08 7.73
C GLY A 226 43.46 8.06 8.65
N GLU A 227 44.28 7.29 9.35
CA GLU A 227 43.96 6.27 10.35
C GLU A 227 43.25 6.90 11.57
N ILE A 228 42.11 6.31 12.01
CA ILE A 228 41.48 6.65 13.30
C ILE A 228 41.53 5.42 14.21
N THR A 229 42.10 5.68 15.37
CA THR A 229 42.45 4.77 16.46
C THR A 229 41.22 4.35 17.26
N ILE A 230 41.20 3.07 17.66
CA ILE A 230 40.23 2.45 18.55
C ILE A 230 40.47 2.95 20.00
N GLY A 231 39.40 3.43 20.64
CA GLY A 231 39.33 3.75 22.07
C GLY A 231 37.97 3.30 22.61
N ASP A 232 38.01 2.26 23.41
CA ASP A 232 36.93 1.40 23.92
C ASP A 232 36.25 2.00 25.18
N THR A 233 34.93 1.83 25.36
CA THR A 233 34.30 1.05 26.46
C THR A 233 32.83 1.40 26.74
N ASP A 234 32.03 0.32 26.78
CA ASP A 234 30.84 0.08 27.60
C ASP A 234 29.51 0.81 27.31
N ALA A 235 28.70 0.19 26.44
CA ALA A 235 27.30 -0.10 26.75
C ALA A 235 26.84 -1.36 25.99
N THR A 236 26.41 -2.36 26.75
CA THR A 236 25.91 -3.68 26.34
C THR A 236 24.80 -3.63 25.28
N ARG A 237 25.08 -4.21 24.11
CA ARG A 237 24.13 -4.76 23.12
C ARG A 237 24.13 -6.32 23.25
N PRO A 238 23.20 -7.11 22.66
CA PRO A 238 22.26 -6.76 21.58
C PRO A 238 20.81 -7.32 21.72
N ALA A 239 19.83 -6.69 21.05
CA ALA A 239 18.55 -7.32 20.70
C ALA A 239 18.21 -6.99 19.23
N VAL A 240 18.13 -8.05 18.40
CA VAL A 240 18.11 -7.99 16.94
C VAL A 240 16.68 -7.96 16.41
N TRP A 241 16.14 -6.75 16.38
CA TRP A 241 15.28 -6.23 15.32
C TRP A 241 16.20 -5.45 14.41
N SER A 242 16.39 -5.88 13.18
CA SER A 242 17.37 -5.23 12.31
C SER A 242 16.84 -3.83 11.97
N GLU A 243 17.51 -2.80 12.48
CA GLU A 243 17.38 -1.38 12.09
C GLU A 243 17.70 -1.14 10.60
N THR A 244 17.51 -2.11 9.71
CA THR A 244 18.13 -2.13 8.37
C THR A 244 17.17 -2.12 7.19
N LEU A 245 15.86 -2.29 7.36
CA LEU A 245 14.89 -1.93 6.29
C LEU A 245 14.34 -0.52 6.55
N VAL A 246 15.24 0.46 6.47
CA VAL A 246 14.83 1.85 6.30
C VAL A 246 14.63 2.03 4.81
N ARG A 247 13.42 2.40 4.37
CA ARG A 247 13.19 2.80 2.97
C ARG A 247 14.27 3.81 2.62
N PRO A 248 15.12 3.53 1.62
CA PRO A 248 16.11 4.50 1.18
C PRO A 248 15.42 5.85 0.97
N THR A 249 15.88 6.85 1.69
CA THR A 249 15.45 8.23 1.47
C THR A 249 16.39 8.83 0.44
N PRO A 250 15.93 9.63 -0.53
CA PRO A 250 16.83 10.30 -1.46
C PRO A 250 17.81 11.20 -0.69
N THR A 251 19.02 10.70 -0.42
CA THR A 251 20.04 11.43 0.32
C THR A 251 20.87 12.26 -0.64
N THR A 252 21.14 13.52 -0.30
CA THR A 252 22.00 14.38 -1.10
C THR A 252 23.38 13.74 -1.26
N GLY A 253 23.78 13.40 -2.50
CA GLY A 253 25.09 12.82 -2.83
C GLY A 253 25.11 11.30 -3.04
N VAL A 254 23.99 10.59 -2.88
CA VAL A 254 23.84 9.21 -3.39
C VAL A 254 23.33 9.33 -4.82
N ASP A 255 24.04 8.72 -5.77
CA ASP A 255 23.57 8.68 -7.16
C ASP A 255 22.29 7.84 -7.26
N ARG A 256 21.46 8.16 -8.26
CA ARG A 256 20.14 7.54 -8.37
C ARG A 256 20.21 6.04 -8.67
N GLU A 257 21.22 5.55 -9.38
CA GLU A 257 21.39 4.12 -9.65
C GLU A 257 21.61 3.35 -8.34
N THR A 258 22.51 3.82 -7.48
CA THR A 258 22.72 3.28 -6.13
C THR A 258 21.45 3.34 -5.29
N TYR A 259 20.71 4.46 -5.35
CA TYR A 259 19.42 4.60 -4.67
C TYR A 259 18.41 3.55 -5.14
N TYR A 260 18.26 3.33 -6.44
CA TYR A 260 17.30 2.36 -6.97
C TYR A 260 17.72 0.91 -6.75
N GLY A 261 19.03 0.62 -6.75
CA GLY A 261 19.57 -0.66 -6.29
C GLY A 261 19.15 -0.95 -4.84
N GLN A 262 19.38 0.02 -3.94
CA GLN A 262 18.95 -0.08 -2.54
C GLN A 262 17.43 -0.21 -2.39
N MET A 263 16.65 0.50 -3.23
CA MET A 263 15.19 0.39 -3.23
C MET A 263 14.75 -1.01 -3.69
N THR A 264 15.39 -1.58 -4.72
CA THR A 264 15.09 -2.92 -5.21
C THR A 264 15.39 -3.96 -4.14
N GLU A 265 16.56 -3.90 -3.49
CA GLU A 265 16.90 -4.79 -2.38
C GLU A 265 15.94 -4.62 -1.19
N TYR A 266 15.56 -3.39 -0.88
CA TYR A 266 14.54 -3.10 0.13
C TYR A 266 13.21 -3.77 -0.23
N TYR A 267 12.76 -3.67 -1.47
CA TYR A 267 11.49 -4.25 -1.91
C TYR A 267 11.51 -5.76 -2.03
N GLU A 268 12.59 -6.35 -2.53
CA GLU A 268 12.75 -7.80 -2.50
C GLU A 268 12.79 -8.30 -1.05
N ALA A 269 13.34 -7.54 -0.11
CA ALA A 269 13.31 -7.89 1.30
C ALA A 269 11.93 -7.67 1.95
N VAL A 270 11.21 -6.59 1.62
CA VAL A 270 9.81 -6.39 2.04
C VAL A 270 8.95 -7.51 1.48
N ALA A 271 9.07 -7.80 0.20
CA ALA A 271 8.28 -8.82 -0.43
C ALA A 271 8.70 -10.22 -0.03
N LYS A 272 9.97 -10.52 0.19
CA LYS A 272 10.37 -11.80 0.81
C LYS A 272 9.77 -11.94 2.21
N ASN A 273 9.59 -10.86 2.96
CA ASN A 273 8.86 -10.91 4.22
C ASN A 273 7.34 -11.08 4.02
N VAL A 274 6.78 -10.61 2.89
CA VAL A 274 5.38 -10.85 2.48
C VAL A 274 5.18 -12.26 1.88
N THR A 275 6.19 -12.84 1.23
CA THR A 275 6.15 -14.14 0.54
C THR A 275 6.75 -15.30 1.35
N LEU A 276 7.30 -15.03 2.54
CA LEU A 276 7.58 -16.06 3.56
C LEU A 276 6.29 -16.55 4.28
N MET A 277 5.12 -16.16 3.77
CA MET A 277 3.83 -16.77 4.07
C MET A 277 3.43 -17.59 2.83
N ALA A 278 4.01 -18.78 2.66
CA ALA A 278 3.29 -19.78 1.89
C ALA A 278 2.07 -20.15 2.75
N ASP A 279 0.85 -20.21 2.17
CA ASP A 279 -0.39 -20.51 2.91
C ASP A 279 -0.22 -21.69 3.90
N GLU A 280 0.67 -22.65 3.63
CA GLU A 280 0.88 -23.83 4.50
C GLU A 280 1.89 -23.65 5.67
N GLU A 281 2.67 -22.55 5.72
CA GLU A 281 3.74 -22.36 6.74
C GLU A 281 3.31 -21.56 7.97
N ASP A 282 2.24 -20.76 7.87
CA ASP A 282 1.57 -20.06 8.97
C ASP A 282 0.23 -20.68 9.34
N ASP A 283 -0.23 -21.68 8.60
CA ASP A 283 -1.43 -22.44 8.92
C ASP A 283 -1.28 -23.32 10.17
N ILE A 284 -2.21 -23.20 11.11
CA ILE A 284 -2.36 -24.15 12.22
C ILE A 284 -3.72 -24.83 12.20
N PRO A 285 -3.83 -26.11 12.58
CA PRO A 285 -5.13 -26.76 12.73
C PRO A 285 -6.04 -25.99 13.71
N LEU A 286 -7.25 -25.68 13.26
CA LEU A 286 -8.30 -25.09 14.08
C LEU A 286 -9.02 -26.20 14.84
N THR A 287 -8.75 -26.27 16.14
CA THR A 287 -9.37 -27.19 17.08
C THR A 287 -10.05 -26.41 18.20
N GLU A 288 -10.87 -27.06 19.02
CA GLU A 288 -11.49 -26.41 20.19
C GLU A 288 -10.46 -25.82 21.18
N ASP A 289 -9.24 -26.35 21.17
CA ASP A 289 -8.15 -25.94 22.07
C ASP A 289 -7.19 -24.92 21.41
N THR A 290 -7.46 -24.48 20.17
CA THR A 290 -6.57 -23.58 19.44
C THR A 290 -6.60 -22.17 20.05
N ASP A 291 -5.49 -21.76 20.67
CA ASP A 291 -5.29 -20.39 21.16
C ASP A 291 -4.86 -19.47 20.01
N LEU A 292 -5.86 -18.88 19.34
CA LEU A 292 -5.65 -17.97 18.22
C LEU A 292 -4.81 -16.73 18.59
N ALA A 293 -4.88 -16.28 19.84
CA ALA A 293 -4.11 -15.13 20.29
C ALA A 293 -2.63 -15.48 20.51
N ALA A 294 -2.34 -16.65 21.07
CA ALA A 294 -0.98 -17.16 21.19
C ALA A 294 -0.36 -17.40 19.81
N PHE A 295 -1.13 -18.01 18.90
CA PHE A 295 -0.75 -18.21 17.50
C PHE A 295 -0.42 -16.87 16.82
N ALA A 296 -1.33 -15.91 16.84
CA ALA A 296 -1.08 -14.64 16.16
C ALA A 296 0.07 -13.84 16.77
N ARG A 297 0.27 -13.92 18.09
CA ARG A 297 1.47 -13.35 18.74
C ARG A 297 2.75 -14.05 18.27
N GLN A 298 2.74 -15.37 18.16
CA GLN A 298 3.86 -16.14 17.65
C GLN A 298 4.20 -15.73 16.22
N GLU A 299 3.20 -15.59 15.36
CA GLU A 299 3.39 -15.18 13.97
C GLU A 299 3.96 -13.76 13.87
N MET A 300 3.39 -12.79 14.58
CA MET A 300 3.95 -11.43 14.63
C MET A 300 5.40 -11.40 15.16
N ASN A 301 5.75 -12.26 16.11
CA ASN A 301 7.12 -12.41 16.60
C ASN A 301 8.05 -13.07 15.57
N ARG A 302 7.55 -14.08 14.84
CA ARG A 302 8.29 -14.83 13.82
C ARG A 302 8.65 -13.94 12.63
N ILE A 303 7.66 -13.27 12.04
CA ILE A 303 7.83 -12.39 10.85
C ILE A 303 8.36 -11.01 11.20
N LYS A 304 8.57 -10.80 12.48
CA LYS A 304 9.12 -9.59 13.04
C LYS A 304 8.31 -8.32 12.72
N ILE A 305 7.07 -8.23 13.20
CA ILE A 305 6.24 -7.01 13.15
C ILE A 305 5.68 -6.61 14.53
N PHE A 306 5.26 -5.35 14.68
CA PHE A 306 4.53 -4.80 15.84
C PHE A 306 5.12 -5.05 17.24
N GLN A 307 6.43 -5.24 17.40
CA GLN A 307 6.96 -5.64 18.72
C GLN A 307 6.80 -4.61 19.79
N LYS A 308 7.03 -3.36 19.42
CA LYS A 308 6.90 -2.26 20.35
C LYS A 308 5.45 -2.17 20.82
N GLU A 309 4.52 -2.43 19.93
CA GLU A 309 3.08 -2.48 20.16
C GLU A 309 2.64 -3.76 20.89
N LEU A 310 3.37 -4.86 20.78
CA LEU A 310 3.11 -6.14 21.48
C LEU A 310 3.76 -6.23 22.86
N GLU A 311 4.82 -5.49 23.11
CA GLU A 311 5.59 -5.57 24.37
C GLU A 311 4.70 -5.25 25.58
N GLY A 312 4.58 -6.19 26.52
CA GLY A 312 3.75 -5.99 27.72
C GLY A 312 2.24 -5.93 27.45
N THR A 313 1.78 -6.36 26.27
CA THR A 313 0.34 -6.49 25.99
C THR A 313 -0.23 -7.80 26.53
N THR A 314 -1.53 -7.78 26.81
CA THR A 314 -2.34 -8.99 27.00
C THR A 314 -3.33 -9.13 25.85
N PRO A 315 -3.58 -10.35 25.33
CA PRO A 315 -4.66 -10.52 24.36
C PRO A 315 -6.00 -10.19 25.02
N GLY A 316 -6.84 -9.44 24.31
CA GLY A 316 -8.25 -9.24 24.62
C GLY A 316 -9.12 -10.29 23.94
N GLU A 317 -10.44 -10.09 24.00
CA GLU A 317 -11.40 -11.06 23.47
C GLU A 317 -11.39 -11.08 21.93
N PRO A 318 -11.13 -12.24 21.28
CA PRO A 318 -11.29 -12.39 19.84
C PRO A 318 -12.73 -12.13 19.40
N VAL A 319 -12.90 -11.43 18.28
CA VAL A 319 -14.22 -11.15 17.71
C VAL A 319 -14.32 -11.80 16.33
N PHE A 320 -15.30 -12.68 16.17
CA PHE A 320 -15.56 -13.38 14.92
C PHE A 320 -16.29 -12.48 13.92
N VAL A 321 -15.85 -12.49 12.67
CA VAL A 321 -16.45 -11.78 11.55
C VAL A 321 -16.75 -12.79 10.44
N HIS A 322 -18.00 -12.78 9.98
CA HIS A 322 -18.44 -13.62 8.88
C HIS A 322 -18.26 -12.90 7.54
N SER A 323 -17.56 -13.53 6.60
CA SER A 323 -17.45 -13.03 5.23
C SER A 323 -18.77 -13.26 4.48
N LEU A 324 -19.25 -12.20 3.81
CA LEU A 324 -20.40 -12.28 2.89
C LEU A 324 -19.97 -12.44 1.43
N ASP A 325 -18.67 -12.64 1.18
CA ASP A 325 -18.09 -12.86 -0.14
C ASP A 325 -17.44 -14.25 -0.16
N ASP A 326 -17.80 -15.07 -1.14
CA ASP A 326 -17.37 -16.47 -1.25
C ASP A 326 -15.88 -16.62 -1.54
N LYS A 327 -15.23 -15.54 -1.99
CA LYS A 327 -13.78 -15.50 -2.18
C LYS A 327 -12.99 -15.21 -0.90
N TRP A 328 -13.66 -14.76 0.16
CA TRP A 328 -13.02 -14.35 1.41
C TRP A 328 -13.44 -15.27 2.55
N HIS A 329 -12.48 -15.65 3.38
CA HIS A 329 -12.72 -16.51 4.53
C HIS A 329 -13.35 -15.74 5.69
N ASP A 330 -14.10 -16.46 6.53
CA ASP A 330 -14.44 -15.96 7.86
C ASP A 330 -13.17 -15.72 8.65
N TYR A 331 -13.17 -14.80 9.62
CA TYR A 331 -11.95 -14.45 10.35
C TYR A 331 -12.23 -13.95 11.77
N TYR A 332 -11.19 -13.95 12.60
CA TYR A 332 -11.19 -13.33 13.91
C TYR A 332 -10.37 -12.04 13.89
N LEU A 333 -10.89 -11.00 14.55
CA LEU A 333 -10.11 -9.84 14.97
C LEU A 333 -9.71 -10.02 16.44
N ILE A 334 -8.41 -10.06 16.70
CA ILE A 334 -7.87 -10.32 18.04
C ILE A 334 -7.14 -9.06 18.52
N PRO A 335 -7.67 -8.35 19.52
CA PRO A 335 -7.00 -7.17 20.06
C PRO A 335 -5.90 -7.59 21.03
N PHE A 336 -4.80 -6.84 21.03
CA PHE A 336 -3.78 -6.87 22.07
C PHE A 336 -3.80 -5.54 22.82
N GLU A 337 -3.91 -5.63 24.14
CA GLU A 337 -4.22 -4.50 25.00
C GLU A 337 -3.06 -4.16 25.92
N ARG A 338 -2.86 -2.86 26.16
CA ARG A 338 -1.95 -2.31 27.16
C ARG A 338 -2.56 -1.08 27.79
N ASP A 339 -2.49 -0.98 29.11
CA ASP A 339 -3.04 0.14 29.88
C ASP A 339 -4.52 0.41 29.60
N GLY A 340 -5.29 -0.65 29.29
CA GLY A 340 -6.72 -0.57 28.98
C GLY A 340 -7.06 -0.04 27.59
N TYR A 341 -6.10 -0.06 26.66
CA TYR A 341 -6.31 0.33 25.26
C TYR A 341 -5.70 -0.70 24.32
N ILE A 342 -6.29 -0.82 23.13
CA ILE A 342 -5.79 -1.67 22.07
C ILE A 342 -4.55 -1.02 21.45
N THR A 343 -3.45 -1.76 21.41
CA THR A 343 -2.19 -1.33 20.78
C THR A 343 -2.03 -1.91 19.38
N VAL A 344 -2.47 -3.14 19.16
CA VAL A 344 -2.48 -3.82 17.86
C VAL A 344 -3.68 -4.75 17.79
N VAL A 345 -4.28 -4.86 16.61
CA VAL A 345 -5.30 -5.86 16.28
C VAL A 345 -4.70 -6.76 15.21
N THR A 346 -4.91 -8.06 15.33
CA THR A 346 -4.54 -9.03 14.29
C THR A 346 -5.79 -9.69 13.71
N GLN A 347 -5.74 -9.98 12.42
CA GLN A 347 -6.71 -10.76 11.71
C GLN A 347 -6.19 -12.18 11.50
N VAL A 348 -6.97 -13.17 11.93
CA VAL A 348 -6.70 -14.60 11.67
C VAL A 348 -7.86 -15.17 10.87
N SER A 349 -7.61 -15.57 9.63
CA SER A 349 -8.61 -16.13 8.72
C SER A 349 -8.83 -17.63 8.98
N ILE A 350 -10.04 -18.10 8.68
CA ILE A 350 -10.48 -19.47 8.90
C ILE A 350 -10.70 -20.17 7.55
N LYS A 351 -9.74 -21.01 7.17
CA LYS A 351 -9.74 -21.80 5.92
C LYS A 351 -10.17 -23.23 6.21
N GLY A 352 -11.47 -23.47 6.30
CA GLY A 352 -11.98 -24.79 6.66
C GLY A 352 -11.65 -25.16 8.11
N ASP A 353 -10.78 -26.15 8.32
CA ASP A 353 -10.28 -26.59 9.62
C ASP A 353 -8.90 -26.02 9.97
N VAL A 354 -8.52 -24.89 9.35
CA VAL A 354 -7.22 -24.26 9.51
C VAL A 354 -7.38 -22.77 9.85
N ALA A 355 -6.49 -22.27 10.72
CA ALA A 355 -6.34 -20.87 11.06
C ALA A 355 -5.07 -20.30 10.44
N ASP A 356 -5.22 -19.17 9.75
CA ASP A 356 -4.21 -18.51 8.94
C ASP A 356 -3.95 -17.08 9.43
N PHE A 357 -2.70 -16.70 9.66
CA PHE A 357 -2.37 -15.32 10.03
C PHE A 357 -2.45 -14.41 8.80
N SER A 358 -3.47 -13.56 8.73
CA SER A 358 -3.69 -12.75 7.54
C SER A 358 -3.09 -11.35 7.63
N SER A 359 -3.32 -10.65 8.74
CA SER A 359 -2.83 -9.27 8.88
C SER A 359 -2.75 -8.81 10.33
N ALA A 360 -2.10 -7.66 10.55
CA ALA A 360 -2.18 -6.94 11.81
C ALA A 360 -2.07 -5.44 11.56
N PHE A 361 -2.71 -4.64 12.41
CA PHE A 361 -2.76 -3.19 12.29
C PHE A 361 -2.86 -2.51 13.65
N THR A 362 -2.43 -1.25 13.71
CA THR A 362 -2.58 -0.41 14.92
C THR A 362 -3.83 0.45 14.77
N PRO A 363 -4.80 0.36 15.67
CA PRO A 363 -6.01 1.15 15.53
C PRO A 363 -5.69 2.63 15.76
N THR A 364 -6.12 3.46 14.80
CA THR A 364 -6.00 4.92 14.88
C THR A 364 -7.38 5.52 14.64
N PRO A 365 -7.94 6.30 15.61
CA PRO A 365 -7.34 6.71 16.88
C PRO A 365 -7.26 5.58 17.92
N LYS A 366 -6.51 5.84 19.00
CA LYS A 366 -6.40 4.98 20.18
C LYS A 366 -7.80 4.61 20.69
N THR A 367 -8.09 3.32 20.78
CA THR A 367 -9.44 2.78 21.06
C THR A 367 -9.39 1.70 22.14
N GLN A 368 -10.54 1.46 22.77
CA GLN A 368 -10.79 0.33 23.66
C GLN A 368 -11.67 -0.74 23.01
N ASN A 369 -12.27 -0.43 21.86
CA ASN A 369 -13.16 -1.32 21.14
C ASN A 369 -12.49 -1.75 19.84
N VAL A 370 -12.38 -3.07 19.64
CA VAL A 370 -11.83 -3.68 18.41
C VAL A 370 -12.74 -3.46 17.21
N VAL A 371 -14.05 -3.36 17.45
CA VAL A 371 -15.08 -3.11 16.44
C VAL A 371 -15.79 -1.79 16.73
N ARG A 372 -15.96 -0.98 15.68
CA ARG A 372 -16.75 0.25 15.72
C ARG A 372 -17.79 0.22 14.60
N PRO A 373 -19.08 0.49 14.88
CA PRO A 373 -19.66 0.73 16.20
C PRO A 373 -19.62 -0.52 17.09
N THR A 374 -19.62 -0.35 18.40
CA THR A 374 -19.95 -1.43 19.33
C THR A 374 -21.38 -1.93 19.07
N LEU A 375 -21.71 -3.17 19.44
CA LEU A 375 -23.09 -3.68 19.28
C LEU A 375 -24.13 -2.77 19.94
N LYS A 376 -23.79 -2.17 21.08
CA LYS A 376 -24.67 -1.25 21.79
C LYS A 376 -24.93 0.03 20.99
N GLU A 377 -23.89 0.62 20.42
CA GLU A 377 -24.00 1.80 19.55
C GLU A 377 -24.79 1.44 18.28
N ALA A 378 -24.51 0.27 17.68
CA ALA A 378 -25.22 -0.21 16.50
C ALA A 378 -26.73 -0.37 16.77
N ARG A 379 -27.10 -1.00 17.89
CA ARG A 379 -28.51 -1.14 18.32
C ARG A 379 -29.17 0.21 18.59
N THR A 380 -28.44 1.15 19.17
CA THR A 380 -28.96 2.51 19.41
C THR A 380 -29.31 3.20 18.09
N VAL A 381 -28.38 3.19 17.13
CA VAL A 381 -28.61 3.77 15.80
C VAL A 381 -29.74 3.03 15.07
N LEU A 382 -29.79 1.71 15.16
CA LEU A 382 -30.85 0.89 14.58
C LEU A 382 -32.24 1.28 15.11
N ALA A 383 -32.38 1.45 16.43
CA ALA A 383 -33.62 1.91 17.07
C ALA A 383 -34.01 3.33 16.62
N GLU A 384 -33.04 4.24 16.53
CA GLU A 384 -33.26 5.61 16.05
C GLU A 384 -33.71 5.64 14.58
N GLY A 385 -33.27 4.67 13.78
CA GLY A 385 -33.72 4.43 12.41
C GLY A 385 -35.13 3.84 12.29
N GLY A 386 -35.77 3.47 13.40
CA GLY A 386 -37.12 2.89 13.42
C GLY A 386 -37.17 1.37 13.23
N TYR A 387 -36.02 0.69 13.34
CA TYR A 387 -35.93 -0.77 13.29
C TYR A 387 -35.98 -1.39 14.69
N ASP A 388 -36.25 -2.70 14.76
CA ASP A 388 -36.25 -3.46 16.01
C ASP A 388 -34.81 -3.69 16.50
N ASP A 389 -34.46 -3.09 17.63
CA ASP A 389 -33.13 -3.19 18.23
C ASP A 389 -32.88 -4.49 18.98
N THR A 390 -33.86 -5.41 18.99
CA THR A 390 -33.74 -6.76 19.54
C THR A 390 -33.40 -7.81 18.50
N MET A 391 -33.34 -7.43 17.21
CA MET A 391 -32.96 -8.33 16.12
C MET A 391 -31.64 -9.07 16.43
N PRO A 392 -31.56 -10.38 16.10
CA PRO A 392 -30.29 -11.11 16.08
C PRO A 392 -29.24 -10.34 15.30
N ALA A 393 -28.04 -10.26 15.86
CA ALA A 393 -26.95 -9.48 15.27
C ALA A 393 -25.71 -10.36 15.14
N ARG A 394 -25.00 -10.22 14.02
CA ARG A 394 -23.66 -10.79 13.82
C ARG A 394 -22.75 -9.80 13.12
N LEU A 395 -21.44 -9.96 13.29
CA LEU A 395 -20.48 -9.17 12.54
C LEU A 395 -20.25 -9.79 11.18
N VAL A 396 -20.26 -8.92 10.17
CA VAL A 396 -20.08 -9.31 8.78
C VAL A 396 -19.10 -8.37 8.08
N TRP A 397 -18.49 -8.87 7.01
CA TRP A 397 -17.71 -8.06 6.10
C TRP A 397 -17.78 -8.58 4.66
N LYS A 398 -17.68 -7.66 3.70
CA LYS A 398 -17.33 -7.95 2.31
C LYS A 398 -16.79 -6.68 1.66
N PRO A 399 -15.99 -6.78 0.59
CA PRO A 399 -15.59 -5.59 -0.17
C PRO A 399 -16.82 -4.90 -0.79
N CYS A 400 -17.15 -3.71 -0.30
CA CYS A 400 -18.29 -2.92 -0.77
C CYS A 400 -18.06 -1.40 -0.59
N GLU A 401 -18.95 -0.58 -1.16
CA GLU A 401 -18.84 0.88 -1.05
C GLU A 401 -18.90 1.39 0.40
N GLN A 402 -19.58 0.65 1.28
CA GLN A 402 -19.81 1.01 2.68
C GLN A 402 -18.62 0.66 3.59
N THR A 403 -17.90 -0.42 3.28
CA THR A 403 -16.71 -0.85 4.01
C THR A 403 -15.64 -1.37 3.05
N LEU A 404 -14.49 -0.69 3.03
CA LEU A 404 -13.38 -0.99 2.13
C LEU A 404 -12.30 -1.87 2.78
N SER A 405 -12.37 -2.10 4.09
CA SER A 405 -11.34 -2.82 4.83
C SER A 405 -11.95 -3.82 5.79
N SER A 406 -11.39 -5.04 5.82
CA SER A 406 -11.77 -6.12 6.75
C SER A 406 -11.56 -5.73 8.22
N ALA A 407 -10.75 -4.69 8.47
CA ALA A 407 -10.56 -4.10 9.81
C ALA A 407 -11.78 -3.31 10.32
N VAL A 408 -12.72 -2.95 9.44
CA VAL A 408 -13.95 -2.21 9.78
C VAL A 408 -15.19 -3.02 9.39
N PRO A 409 -15.45 -4.15 10.08
CA PRO A 409 -16.65 -4.96 9.86
C PRO A 409 -17.90 -4.20 10.31
N MET A 410 -19.07 -4.70 9.91
CA MET A 410 -20.35 -4.09 10.20
C MET A 410 -21.28 -5.07 10.90
N TRP A 411 -22.24 -4.55 11.66
CA TRP A 411 -23.28 -5.40 12.23
C TRP A 411 -24.36 -5.67 11.20
N GLU A 412 -24.63 -6.93 10.92
CA GLU A 412 -25.83 -7.38 10.23
C GLU A 412 -26.89 -7.73 11.28
N PHE A 413 -28.07 -7.15 11.13
CA PHE A 413 -29.27 -7.45 11.90
C PHE A 413 -30.27 -8.16 10.98
N THR A 414 -30.87 -9.25 11.47
CA THR A 414 -31.83 -10.04 10.69
C THR A 414 -33.20 -10.00 11.35
N GLY A 415 -34.21 -9.55 10.62
CA GLY A 415 -35.61 -9.57 11.05
C GLY A 415 -36.24 -10.96 10.98
N ASP A 416 -37.42 -11.12 11.60
CA ASP A 416 -38.18 -12.38 11.60
C ASP A 416 -38.64 -12.82 10.20
N ASP A 417 -38.78 -11.86 9.27
CA ASP A 417 -39.13 -12.08 7.86
C ASP A 417 -37.91 -12.44 6.99
N GLY A 418 -36.70 -12.41 7.56
CA GLY A 418 -35.44 -12.65 6.87
C GLY A 418 -34.83 -11.40 6.22
N ASP A 419 -35.46 -10.22 6.37
CA ASP A 419 -34.88 -8.97 5.89
C ASP A 419 -33.64 -8.62 6.72
N THR A 420 -32.60 -8.13 6.05
CA THR A 420 -31.34 -7.74 6.70
C THR A 420 -31.11 -6.24 6.64
N VAL A 421 -30.61 -5.70 7.74
CA VAL A 421 -30.20 -4.31 7.86
C VAL A 421 -28.79 -4.29 8.43
N TYR A 422 -27.96 -3.41 7.89
CA TYR A 422 -26.56 -3.30 8.25
C TYR A 422 -26.30 -2.00 8.99
N VAL A 423 -25.47 -2.03 10.03
CA VAL A 423 -25.02 -0.83 10.74
C VAL A 423 -23.50 -0.83 10.80
N GLY A 424 -22.89 0.18 10.18
CA GLY A 424 -21.44 0.30 10.03
C GLY A 424 -20.91 1.67 10.40
N TYR A 425 -19.63 1.74 10.72
CA TYR A 425 -18.92 3.00 10.98
C TYR A 425 -18.24 3.48 9.70
N ILE A 426 -18.35 4.77 9.42
CA ILE A 426 -17.70 5.45 8.30
C ILE A 426 -16.53 6.27 8.84
N PRO A 427 -15.27 5.80 8.69
CA PRO A 427 -14.12 6.46 9.29
C PRO A 427 -13.94 7.91 8.87
N TRP A 428 -14.14 8.23 7.58
CA TRP A 428 -13.93 9.57 7.05
C TRP A 428 -15.02 10.58 7.42
N LYS A 429 -16.20 10.10 7.86
CA LYS A 429 -17.27 10.96 8.39
C LYS A 429 -17.28 10.98 9.93
N ASP A 430 -16.56 10.08 10.58
CA ASP A 430 -16.67 9.78 12.01
C ASP A 430 -18.13 9.56 12.44
N GLN A 431 -18.87 8.78 11.65
CA GLN A 431 -20.32 8.56 11.81
C GLN A 431 -20.69 7.10 11.71
N VAL A 432 -21.78 6.71 12.36
CA VAL A 432 -22.41 5.38 12.25
C VAL A 432 -23.64 5.52 11.38
N GLU A 433 -23.76 4.69 10.35
CA GLU A 433 -24.86 4.75 9.37
C GLU A 433 -25.55 3.40 9.25
N ILE A 434 -26.83 3.45 8.85
CA ILE A 434 -27.67 2.28 8.54
C ILE A 434 -27.70 2.07 7.03
N TYR A 435 -27.60 0.82 6.59
CA TYR A 435 -27.71 0.43 5.19
C TYR A 435 -28.71 -0.73 5.05
N GLU A 436 -29.65 -0.59 4.13
CA GLU A 436 -30.58 -1.68 3.75
C GLU A 436 -29.92 -2.66 2.77
N LYS A 437 -28.81 -2.25 2.14
CA LYS A 437 -28.08 -3.07 1.18
C LYS A 437 -26.62 -2.67 1.14
N LEU A 438 -25.77 -3.68 0.90
CA LEU A 438 -24.36 -3.49 0.61
C LEU A 438 -24.11 -3.51 -0.89
N THR A 439 -23.65 -2.38 -1.42
CA THR A 439 -23.41 -2.19 -2.84
C THR A 439 -22.01 -2.70 -3.19
N ARG A 440 -21.93 -3.70 -4.06
CA ARG A 440 -20.63 -4.12 -4.62
C ARG A 440 -20.03 -2.92 -5.33
N LYS A 441 -18.81 -2.52 -4.94
CA LYS A 441 -18.08 -1.45 -5.60
C LYS A 441 -17.91 -1.87 -7.06
N LYS A 442 -18.58 -1.18 -7.99
CA LYS A 442 -18.15 -1.20 -9.38
C LYS A 442 -16.87 -0.41 -9.40
N ILE A 443 -15.74 -1.07 -9.57
CA ILE A 443 -14.49 -0.35 -9.79
C ILE A 443 -14.73 0.47 -11.07
N PRO A 444 -14.68 1.81 -11.02
CA PRO A 444 -14.89 2.62 -12.21
C PRO A 444 -13.84 2.21 -13.24
N GLY A 445 -14.31 1.70 -14.39
CA GLY A 445 -13.47 1.52 -15.57
C GLY A 445 -13.03 2.85 -16.15
#